data_AF-A0A1H8VWV7-F1
#
_entry.id   AF-A0A1H8VWV7-F1
#
_cell.length_a   1.000
_cell.length_b   1.000
_cell.length_c   1.000
_cell.angle_alpha   90.00
_cell.angle_beta   90.00
_cell.angle_gamma   90.00
#
_symmetry.space_group_name_H-M   'P 1'
#
loop_
_entity.id
_entity.type
_entity.pdbx_description
1 polymer ?
#
loop_
_entity_poly.entity_id
_entity_poly.type
_entity_poly.pdbx_seq_one_letter_code
_entity_poly.pdbx_strand_id
1 'polypeptide(L)' 'MSLEDRYLENEYYTQDEHGDFDLFDLGDFELARGEMLQDAKLAYQTFGDLNDEKDNVILFPHMYSGTHRDMER' A
#
# COMPACT_ATOMS: atom_id res chain seq x y z
N MET A 1 -11.92 19.91 21.92
CA MET A 1 -11.21 18.72 21.41
C MET A 1 -10.00 19.23 20.64
N SER A 2 -8.80 18.83 21.05
CA SER A 2 -7.56 19.19 20.34
C SER A 2 -7.58 18.55 18.95
N LEU A 3 -6.97 19.19 17.94
CA LEU A 3 -6.78 18.60 16.62
C LEU A 3 -5.87 17.36 16.66
N GLU A 4 -5.14 17.17 17.77
CA GLU A 4 -4.19 16.07 17.98
C GLU A 4 -4.86 14.74 18.40
N ASP A 5 -6.15 14.76 18.77
CA ASP A 5 -6.87 13.60 19.31
C ASP A 5 -7.68 12.80 18.28
N ARG A 6 -7.43 12.96 16.97
CA ARG A 6 -8.23 12.31 15.92
C ARG A 6 -7.41 11.43 14.98
N TYR A 7 -6.65 10.50 15.54
CA TYR A 7 -6.42 9.25 14.83
C TYR A 7 -7.73 8.47 14.86
N LEU A 8 -8.54 8.64 13.80
CA LEU A 8 -9.68 7.76 13.58
C LEU A 8 -9.10 6.40 13.20
N GLU A 9 -9.13 5.44 14.13
CA GLU A 9 -8.98 4.05 13.77
C GLU A 9 -10.08 3.73 12.75
N ASN A 10 -9.64 3.33 11.55
CA ASN A 10 -10.55 2.96 10.48
C ASN A 10 -10.57 1.43 10.40
N GLU A 11 -11.62 0.83 10.94
CA GLU A 11 -11.81 -0.63 10.94
C GLU A 11 -11.91 -1.21 9.52
N TYR A 12 -12.18 -0.38 8.50
CA TYR A 12 -12.23 -0.80 7.11
C TYR A 12 -10.83 -1.13 6.56
N TYR A 13 -9.83 -0.27 6.72
CA TYR A 13 -8.50 -0.46 6.11
C TYR A 13 -7.57 -1.35 6.96
N THR A 14 -7.95 -2.61 7.11
CA THR A 14 -7.21 -3.63 7.87
C THR A 14 -6.89 -4.85 7.02
N GLN A 15 -5.94 -5.70 7.45
CA GLN A 15 -5.66 -6.97 6.78
C GLN A 15 -6.82 -7.97 6.90
N ASP A 16 -7.59 -7.93 7.98
CA ASP A 16 -8.78 -8.77 8.13
C ASP A 16 -9.82 -8.46 7.03
N GLU A 17 -10.02 -7.16 6.75
CA GLU A 17 -10.99 -6.70 5.74
C GLU A 17 -10.44 -6.69 4.31
N HIS A 18 -9.13 -6.48 4.11
CA HIS A 18 -8.51 -6.37 2.78
C HIS A 18 -7.54 -7.47 2.40
N GLY A 19 -7.37 -8.50 3.22
CA GLY A 19 -6.39 -9.56 2.97
C GLY A 19 -4.99 -9.20 3.46
N ASP A 20 -4.15 -10.22 3.60
CA ASP A 20 -2.75 -10.06 4.02
C ASP A 20 -1.98 -9.22 2.99
N PHE A 21 -1.14 -8.32 3.47
CA PHE A 21 -0.24 -7.53 2.64
C PHE A 21 1.09 -7.29 3.36
N ASP A 22 2.14 -7.11 2.58
CA ASP A 22 3.43 -6.65 3.08
C ASP A 22 3.54 -5.13 2.95
N LEU A 23 4.39 -4.54 3.80
CA LEU A 23 4.76 -3.13 3.72
C LEU A 23 6.18 -3.00 3.16
N PHE A 24 6.30 -2.28 2.04
CA PHE A 24 7.57 -1.81 1.53
C PHE A 24 7.89 -0.43 2.13
N ASP A 25 9.03 -0.32 2.81
CA ASP A 25 9.53 0.94 3.34
C ASP A 25 10.19 1.75 2.20
N LEU A 26 9.58 2.88 1.85
CA LEU A 26 10.03 3.79 0.81
C LEU A 26 10.93 4.90 1.40
N GLY A 27 10.94 5.07 2.73
CA GLY A 27 11.63 6.15 3.44
C GLY A 27 11.05 7.53 3.15
N ASP A 28 11.87 8.56 3.23
CA ASP A 28 11.46 9.93 2.91
C ASP A 28 11.29 10.08 1.39
N PHE A 29 10.07 10.38 0.95
CA PHE A 29 9.70 10.44 -0.47
C PHE A 29 9.29 11.85 -0.91
N GLU A 30 10.00 12.44 -1.86
CA GLU A 30 9.66 13.74 -2.44
C GLU A 30 8.52 13.62 -3.44
N LEU A 31 7.41 14.28 -3.15
CA LEU A 31 6.25 14.36 -4.03
C LEU A 31 6.53 15.33 -5.18
N ALA A 32 5.91 15.10 -6.34
CA ALA A 32 6.10 15.93 -7.53
C ALA A 32 5.79 17.43 -7.35
N ARG A 33 5.08 17.81 -6.29
CA ARG A 33 4.80 19.21 -5.93
C ARG A 33 5.79 19.80 -4.92
N GLY A 34 6.86 19.09 -4.58
CA GLY A 34 7.97 19.54 -3.73
C GLY A 34 7.81 19.30 -2.22
N GLU A 35 6.70 18.68 -1.80
CA GLU A 35 6.52 18.25 -0.41
C GLU A 35 7.23 16.92 -0.16
N MET A 36 7.68 16.69 1.08
CA MET A 36 8.30 15.43 1.48
C MET A 36 7.34 14.63 2.34
N LEU A 37 7.00 13.42 1.90
CA LEU A 37 6.30 12.43 2.70
C LEU A 37 7.34 11.65 3.52
N GLN A 38 7.35 11.88 4.83
CA GLN A 38 8.29 11.22 5.75
C GLN A 38 7.85 9.78 6.06
N ASP A 39 8.81 8.85 6.21
CA ASP A 39 8.56 7.43 6.54
C ASP A 39 7.44 6.81 5.65
N ALA A 40 7.51 7.08 4.34
CA ALA A 40 6.51 6.61 3.39
C ALA A 40 6.56 5.08 3.26
N LYS A 41 5.39 4.45 3.24
CA LYS A 41 5.23 3.00 3.09
C LYS A 41 4.24 2.68 1.99
N LEU A 42 4.48 1.60 1.27
CA LEU A 42 3.57 1.06 0.27
C LEU A 42 3.10 -0.32 0.72
N ALA A 43 1.78 -0.49 0.85
CA ALA A 43 1.18 -1.80 1.02
C ALA A 43 1.09 -2.51 -0.34
N TYR A 44 1.52 -3.77 -0.38
CA TYR A 44 1.47 -4.60 -1.59
C TYR A 44 1.22 -6.06 -1.24
N GLN A 45 0.74 -6.81 -2.22
CA GLN A 45 0.62 -8.26 -2.12
C GLN A 45 1.20 -8.90 -3.40
N THR A 46 1.76 -10.10 -3.26
CA THR A 46 2.39 -10.83 -4.37
C THR A 46 1.72 -12.17 -4.62
N PHE A 47 1.73 -12.59 -5.89
CA PHE A 47 1.17 -13.87 -6.32
C PHE A 47 2.17 -14.59 -7.22
N GLY A 48 2.62 -15.76 -6.76
CA GLY A 48 3.65 -16.56 -7.43
C GLY A 48 5.08 -16.10 -7.12
N ASP A 49 6.04 -16.70 -7.82
CA ASP A 49 7.47 -16.49 -7.59
C ASP A 49 8.15 -15.82 -8.80
N LEU A 50 9.19 -15.04 -8.53
CA LEU A 50 10.08 -14.54 -9.58
C LEU A 50 10.90 -15.70 -10.16
N ASN A 51 11.11 -15.68 -11.47
CA ASN A 51 12.14 -16.52 -12.07
C ASN A 51 13.55 -15.96 -11.75
N ASP A 52 14.58 -16.75 -12.04
CA ASP A 52 15.98 -16.36 -11.74
C ASP A 52 16.39 -15.04 -12.42
N GLU A 53 15.87 -14.77 -13.62
CA GLU A 53 16.14 -13.57 -14.41
C GLU A 53 15.32 -12.35 -13.97
N LYS A 54 14.29 -12.55 -13.13
CA LYS A 54 13.32 -11.56 -12.62
C LYS A 54 12.58 -10.78 -13.70
N ASP A 55 12.33 -11.38 -14.85
CA ASP A 55 11.68 -10.72 -16.00
C ASP A 55 10.18 -11.09 -16.15
N ASN A 56 9.64 -11.88 -15.21
CA ASN A 56 8.25 -12.31 -15.19
C ASN A 56 7.32 -11.44 -14.31
N VAL A 57 7.74 -10.21 -13.99
CA VAL A 57 6.95 -9.30 -13.13
C VAL A 57 5.80 -8.67 -13.91
N ILE A 58 4.60 -8.79 -13.37
CA ILE A 58 3.42 -8.03 -13.81
C ILE A 58 2.99 -7.13 -12.67
N LEU A 59 2.94 -5.82 -12.92
CA LEU A 59 2.45 -4.84 -11.94
C LEU A 59 0.97 -4.54 -12.20
N PHE A 60 0.15 -4.59 -11.17
CA PHE A 60 -1.25 -4.22 -11.25
C PHE A 60 -1.61 -3.17 -10.17
N PRO A 61 -1.82 -1.90 -10.55
CA PRO A 61 -2.31 -0.85 -9.65
C PRO A 61 -3.81 -0.99 -9.38
N HIS A 62 -4.26 -0.74 -8.15
CA HIS A 62 -5.69 -0.70 -7.84
C HIS A 62 -6.34 0.64 -8.21
N MET A 63 -7.66 0.62 -8.36
CA MET A 63 -8.46 1.77 -8.76
C MET A 63 -8.82 2.69 -7.58
N TYR A 64 -9.45 3.82 -7.88
CA TYR A 64 -10.07 4.67 -6.86
C TYR A 64 -11.06 3.86 -6.00
N SER A 65 -11.03 4.07 -4.67
CA SER A 65 -11.80 3.33 -3.66
C SER A 65 -11.54 1.82 -3.54
N GLY A 66 -10.64 1.26 -4.37
CA GLY A 66 -10.28 -0.15 -4.32
C GLY A 66 -9.00 -0.42 -3.54
N THR A 67 -8.74 -1.71 -3.32
CA THR A 67 -7.56 -2.31 -2.71
C THR A 67 -7.12 -3.54 -3.52
N HIS A 68 -6.03 -4.21 -3.13
CA HIS A 68 -5.60 -5.46 -3.77
C HIS A 68 -6.68 -6.57 -3.73
N ARG A 69 -7.48 -6.64 -2.65
CA ARG A 69 -8.61 -7.59 -2.53
C ARG A 69 -9.65 -7.51 -3.63
N ASP A 70 -9.88 -6.32 -4.18
CA ASP A 70 -10.87 -6.11 -5.25
C ASP A 70 -10.42 -6.72 -6.59
N MET A 71 -9.17 -7.19 -6.65
CA MET A 71 -8.48 -7.63 -7.87
C MET A 71 -8.22 -9.13 -7.87
N GLU A 72 -8.46 -9.78 -6.74
CA GLU A 72 -8.17 -11.20 -6.48
C GLU A 72 -9.39 -12.11 -6.66
N ARG A 73 -10.56 -11.55 -6.96
CA ARG A 73 -11.84 -12.26 -6.99
C ARG A 73 -12.47 -12.31 -8.38
#